data_AF-A0A950XLB4-F1
#
_entry.id   AF-A0A950XLB4-F1
#
_cell.length_a   1.000
_cell.length_b   1.000
_cell.length_c   1.000
_cell.angle_alpha   90.00
_cell.angle_beta   90.00
_cell.angle_gamma   90.00
#
_symmetry.space_group_name_H-M   'P 1'
#
loop_
_entity.id
_entity.type
_entity.pdbx_description
1 polymer ?
#
loop_
_entity_poly.entity_id
_entity_poly.type
_entity_poly.pdbx_seq_one_letter_code
_entity_poly.pdbx_strand_id
1 'polypeptide(L)'
;LMNYTFWVPNGSPEYRYCLHESVEECNHTLMFQEMVNRVGADVPGLPRYLQWLSPFLPLAAGPLPVFFFIGVLAGEEPIDHTQKNVLREGKSLHPIMERVMAIHVAEEARHISFAHEYLHKRVPHLPKRKRFWLSLYVPVVMRMLCQAITVPPKAFWEEFGIPREVKKELFFRSPESRKWLGDMFADVRMLAHDTGLMNPAARLMWRICKINGKPSRYRSEPQRQRLAPVPAA
;
A
#
# COMPACT_ATOMS: atom_id res chain seq x y z
N LEU A 1 -7.02 -13.49 1.61
CA LEU A 1 -6.16 -14.68 1.43
C LEU A 1 -6.91 -15.98 1.72
N MET A 2 -7.38 -16.22 2.95
CA MET A 2 -8.13 -17.43 3.31
C MET A 2 -9.32 -17.76 2.41
N ASN A 3 -10.07 -16.76 1.92
CA ASN A 3 -11.16 -17.05 0.99
C ASN A 3 -10.62 -17.53 -0.38
N TYR A 4 -9.53 -16.96 -0.89
CA TYR A 4 -8.90 -17.36 -2.15
C TYR A 4 -8.37 -18.80 -2.13
N THR A 5 -7.88 -19.28 -0.98
CA THR A 5 -7.33 -20.63 -0.87
C THR A 5 -8.37 -21.73 -1.12
N PHE A 6 -9.66 -21.46 -0.97
CA PHE A 6 -10.72 -22.41 -1.35
C PHE A 6 -10.99 -22.49 -2.87
N TRP A 7 -10.42 -21.58 -3.66
CA TRP A 7 -10.62 -21.51 -5.12
C TRP A 7 -9.45 -22.07 -5.92
N VAL A 8 -8.36 -22.47 -5.26
CA VAL A 8 -7.20 -23.06 -5.91
C VAL A 8 -7.30 -24.60 -5.91
N PRO A 9 -6.75 -25.29 -6.92
CA PRO A 9 -6.81 -26.75 -6.97
C PRO A 9 -5.99 -27.40 -5.86
N ASN A 10 -6.31 -28.65 -5.54
CA ASN A 10 -5.54 -29.46 -4.60
C ASN A 10 -4.06 -29.53 -5.01
N GLY A 11 -3.15 -29.43 -4.04
CA GLY A 11 -1.70 -29.41 -4.27
C GLY A 11 -1.16 -28.08 -4.82
N SER A 12 -1.98 -27.04 -4.93
CA SER A 12 -1.51 -25.72 -5.39
C SER A 12 -0.47 -25.14 -4.43
N PRO A 13 0.72 -24.70 -4.92
CA PRO A 13 1.69 -23.99 -4.08
C PRO A 13 1.14 -22.65 -3.58
N GLU A 14 0.20 -22.04 -4.29
CA GLU A 14 -0.47 -20.79 -3.86
C GLU A 14 -1.28 -21.00 -2.58
N TYR A 15 -1.86 -22.20 -2.38
CA TYR A 15 -2.58 -22.53 -1.15
C TYR A 15 -1.66 -22.40 0.08
N ARG A 16 -0.51 -23.08 0.02
CA ARG A 16 0.48 -23.07 1.10
C ARG A 16 1.04 -21.68 1.31
N TYR A 17 1.35 -20.95 0.24
CA TYR A 17 1.84 -19.59 0.32
C TYR A 17 0.84 -18.65 1.02
N CYS A 18 -0.42 -18.60 0.55
CA CYS A 18 -1.43 -17.71 1.13
C CYS A 18 -1.79 -18.05 2.58
N LEU A 19 -1.67 -19.33 2.99
CA LEU A 19 -1.80 -19.70 4.41
C LEU A 19 -0.63 -19.18 5.24
N HIS A 20 0.60 -19.30 4.73
CA HIS A 20 1.79 -18.79 5.40
C HIS A 20 1.71 -17.27 5.57
N GLU A 21 1.42 -16.55 4.49
CA GLU A 21 1.16 -15.11 4.49
C GLU A 21 0.07 -14.75 5.52
N SER A 22 -1.04 -15.50 5.58
CA SER A 22 -2.08 -15.25 6.58
C SER A 22 -1.60 -15.42 8.03
N VAL A 23 -0.63 -16.31 8.29
CA VAL A 23 -0.02 -16.45 9.62
C VAL A 23 0.90 -15.26 9.91
N GLU A 24 1.66 -14.82 8.92
CA GLU A 24 2.55 -13.66 9.03
C GLU A 24 1.75 -12.39 9.31
N GLU A 25 0.66 -12.15 8.59
CA GLU A 25 -0.24 -11.00 8.84
C GLU A 25 -0.88 -11.02 10.25
N CYS A 26 -1.22 -12.21 10.76
CA CYS A 26 -1.67 -12.36 12.15
C CYS A 26 -0.55 -11.94 13.12
N ASN A 27 0.69 -12.38 12.89
CA ASN A 27 1.83 -12.03 13.71
C ASN A 27 2.16 -10.53 13.62
N HIS A 28 2.07 -9.92 12.43
CA HIS A 28 2.23 -8.48 12.24
C HIS A 28 1.21 -7.72 13.08
N THR A 29 -0.06 -8.11 13.01
CA THR A 29 -1.13 -7.48 13.80
C THR A 29 -0.86 -7.56 15.30
N LEU A 30 -0.46 -8.73 15.80
CA LEU A 30 -0.10 -8.91 17.21
C LEU A 30 1.11 -8.06 17.60
N MET A 31 2.14 -8.02 16.76
CA MET A 31 3.34 -7.22 16.98
C MET A 31 3.04 -5.71 17.06
N PHE A 32 2.22 -5.19 16.13
CA PHE A 32 1.80 -3.78 16.16
C PHE A 32 0.91 -3.48 17.37
N GLN A 33 -0.04 -4.35 17.70
CA GLN A 33 -0.90 -4.17 18.87
C GLN A 33 -0.06 -4.12 20.16
N GLU A 34 0.94 -4.99 20.25
CA GLU A 34 1.82 -5.07 21.42
C GLU A 34 2.76 -3.86 21.56
N MET A 35 3.11 -3.22 20.44
CA MET A 35 3.74 -1.90 20.45
C MET A 35 2.78 -0.82 20.95
N VAL A 36 1.53 -0.78 20.46
CA VAL A 36 0.49 0.17 20.90
C VAL A 36 0.21 0.03 22.40
N ASN A 37 0.08 -1.20 22.90
CA ASN A 37 -0.12 -1.48 24.33
C ASN A 37 0.99 -0.88 25.20
N ARG A 38 2.25 -0.93 24.74
CA ARG A 38 3.39 -0.34 25.46
C ARG A 38 3.43 1.19 25.41
N VAL A 39 2.89 1.80 24.35
CA VAL A 39 2.75 3.27 24.28
C VAL A 39 1.74 3.75 25.33
N GLY A 40 0.72 2.94 25.63
CA GLY A 40 -0.26 3.22 26.69
C GLY A 40 -1.25 4.34 26.35
N ALA A 41 -1.31 4.78 25.09
CA ALA A 41 -2.27 5.78 24.63
C ALA A 41 -3.56 5.10 24.13
N ASP A 42 -4.71 5.67 24.47
CA ASP A 42 -6.00 5.25 23.91
C ASP A 42 -6.12 5.81 22.48
N VAL A 43 -5.81 4.96 21.50
CA VAL A 43 -5.83 5.33 20.09
C VAL A 43 -7.12 4.85 19.42
N PRO A 44 -7.77 5.69 18.60
CA PRO A 44 -8.96 5.28 17.88
C PRO A 44 -8.61 4.17 16.88
N GLY A 45 -9.33 3.05 16.96
CA GLY A 45 -9.20 1.94 16.02
C GLY A 45 -9.80 2.22 14.64
N LEU A 46 -10.05 1.14 13.88
CA LEU A 46 -10.59 1.24 12.52
C LEU A 46 -11.92 2.02 12.49
N PRO A 47 -12.09 3.04 11.61
CA PRO A 47 -13.34 3.78 11.49
C PRO A 47 -14.57 2.88 11.26
N ARG A 48 -15.72 3.21 11.86
CA ARG A 48 -16.94 2.38 11.81
C ARG A 48 -17.35 1.93 10.40
N TYR A 49 -17.29 2.83 9.42
CA TYR A 49 -17.65 2.46 8.03
C TYR A 49 -16.70 1.41 7.44
N LEU A 50 -15.40 1.44 7.79
CA LEU A 50 -14.45 0.41 7.40
C LEU A 50 -14.67 -0.90 8.16
N GLN A 51 -15.11 -0.85 9.41
CA GLN A 51 -15.52 -2.07 10.14
C GLN A 51 -16.70 -2.77 9.47
N TRP A 52 -17.66 -2.02 8.94
CA TRP A 52 -18.78 -2.59 8.18
C TRP A 52 -18.39 -3.10 6.80
N LEU A 53 -17.41 -2.46 6.15
CA LEU A 53 -16.93 -2.86 4.82
C LEU A 53 -15.93 -4.02 4.87
N SER A 54 -15.21 -4.20 5.97
CA SER A 54 -14.11 -5.17 6.07
C SER A 54 -14.52 -6.61 5.80
N PRO A 55 -15.71 -7.12 6.20
CA PRO A 55 -16.10 -8.50 5.91
C PRO A 55 -16.31 -8.79 4.42
N PHE A 56 -16.57 -7.75 3.61
CA PHE A 56 -16.80 -7.89 2.17
C PHE A 56 -15.49 -7.99 1.38
N LEU A 57 -14.38 -7.45 1.88
CA LEU A 57 -13.10 -7.48 1.18
C LEU A 57 -12.60 -8.93 0.95
N PRO A 58 -12.62 -9.84 1.96
CA PRO A 58 -12.28 -11.24 1.73
C PRO A 58 -13.15 -11.95 0.69
N LEU A 59 -14.43 -11.56 0.55
CA LEU A 59 -15.35 -12.20 -0.39
C LEU A 59 -14.98 -11.94 -1.86
N ALA A 60 -14.27 -10.83 -2.14
CA ALA A 60 -13.76 -10.55 -3.48
C ALA A 60 -12.56 -11.45 -3.86
N ALA A 61 -11.84 -11.99 -2.88
CA ALA A 61 -10.58 -12.70 -3.10
C ALA A 61 -10.76 -13.98 -3.93
N GLY A 62 -11.86 -14.70 -3.73
CA GLY A 62 -12.19 -15.91 -4.50
C GLY A 62 -12.55 -15.64 -5.97
N PRO A 63 -13.69 -14.98 -6.26
CA PRO A 63 -14.18 -14.80 -7.63
C PRO A 63 -13.41 -13.74 -8.43
N LEU A 64 -12.72 -12.81 -7.77
CA LEU A 64 -12.02 -11.67 -8.40
C LEU A 64 -10.59 -11.52 -7.88
N PRO A 65 -9.73 -12.56 -7.96
CA PRO A 65 -8.44 -12.57 -7.28
C PRO A 65 -7.49 -11.50 -7.83
N VAL A 66 -7.53 -11.20 -9.13
CA VAL A 66 -6.73 -10.12 -9.72
C VAL A 66 -7.09 -8.75 -9.10
N PHE A 67 -8.38 -8.46 -8.89
CA PHE A 67 -8.79 -7.21 -8.24
C PHE A 67 -8.36 -7.18 -6.77
N PHE A 68 -8.47 -8.32 -6.09
CA PHE A 68 -8.05 -8.49 -4.71
C PHE A 68 -6.54 -8.26 -4.54
N PHE A 69 -5.68 -8.91 -5.33
CA PHE A 69 -4.22 -8.75 -5.22
C PHE A 69 -3.73 -7.35 -5.64
N ILE A 70 -4.44 -6.64 -6.52
CA ILE A 70 -4.19 -5.20 -6.73
C ILE A 70 -4.53 -4.40 -5.48
N GLY A 71 -5.62 -4.74 -4.78
CA GLY A 71 -6.00 -4.13 -3.51
C GLY A 71 -4.97 -4.39 -2.41
N VAL A 72 -4.43 -5.61 -2.35
CA VAL A 72 -3.33 -5.99 -1.45
C VAL A 72 -2.11 -5.11 -1.70
N LEU A 73 -1.62 -5.00 -2.95
CA LEU A 73 -0.52 -4.08 -3.31
C LEU A 73 -0.83 -2.63 -2.94
N ALA A 74 -2.07 -2.18 -3.13
CA ALA A 74 -2.48 -0.83 -2.75
C ALA A 74 -2.47 -0.58 -1.24
N GLY A 75 -2.55 -1.62 -0.41
CA GLY A 75 -2.37 -1.56 1.04
C GLY A 75 -0.90 -1.65 1.46
N GLU A 76 -0.14 -2.58 0.88
CA GLU A 76 1.23 -2.90 1.29
C GLU A 76 2.25 -1.86 0.81
N GLU A 77 2.20 -1.46 -0.47
CA GLU A 77 3.20 -0.55 -1.07
C GLU A 77 3.31 0.80 -0.34
N PRO A 78 2.21 1.46 0.07
CA PRO A 78 2.31 2.69 0.85
C PRO A 78 2.98 2.52 2.21
N ILE A 79 2.71 1.40 2.89
CA ILE A 79 3.23 1.11 4.22
C ILE A 79 4.73 0.82 4.12
N ASP A 80 5.10 -0.10 3.24
CA ASP A 80 6.48 -0.49 2.98
C ASP A 80 7.35 0.72 2.62
N HIS A 81 6.88 1.57 1.70
CA HIS A 81 7.62 2.76 1.29
C HIS A 81 7.79 3.76 2.43
N THR A 82 6.77 3.92 3.28
CA THR A 82 6.83 4.82 4.44
C THR A 82 7.81 4.28 5.49
N GLN A 83 7.74 2.99 5.82
CA GLN A 83 8.61 2.36 6.80
C GLN A 83 10.08 2.33 6.34
N LYS A 84 10.35 2.02 5.07
CA LYS A 84 11.70 2.08 4.50
C LYS A 84 12.29 3.49 4.57
N ASN A 85 11.50 4.51 4.28
CA ASN A 85 11.96 5.90 4.39
C ASN A 85 12.29 6.26 5.84
N VAL A 86 11.44 5.90 6.79
CA VAL A 86 11.66 6.13 8.23
C VAL A 86 12.93 5.44 8.73
N LEU A 87 13.11 4.16 8.39
CA LEU A 87 14.31 3.39 8.74
C LEU A 87 15.59 3.97 8.10
N ARG A 88 15.50 4.47 6.86
CA ARG A 88 16.64 5.05 6.14
C ARG A 88 17.03 6.45 6.64
N GLU A 89 16.06 7.25 7.10
CA GLU A 89 16.34 8.56 7.67
C GLU A 89 17.20 8.47 8.95
N GLY A 90 17.16 7.34 9.67
CA GLY A 90 18.07 7.05 10.78
C GLY A 90 17.98 8.05 11.94
N LYS A 91 16.90 8.86 12.01
CA LYS A 91 16.60 9.70 13.16
C LYS A 91 16.41 8.81 14.39
N SER A 92 16.53 9.37 15.59
CA SER A 92 16.38 8.67 16.87
C SER A 92 14.97 8.08 17.05
N LEU A 93 14.69 6.98 16.37
CA LEU A 93 13.50 6.18 16.52
C LEU A 93 13.62 5.39 17.82
N HIS A 94 12.48 5.16 18.47
CA HIS A 94 12.46 4.27 19.62
C HIS A 94 12.82 2.85 19.17
N PRO A 95 13.69 2.10 19.89
CA PRO A 95 14.18 0.79 19.45
C PRO A 95 13.08 -0.24 19.12
N ILE A 96 11.96 -0.20 19.86
CA ILE A 96 10.80 -1.06 19.57
C ILE A 96 10.20 -0.72 18.20
N MET A 97 10.02 0.56 17.89
CA MET A 97 9.44 1.01 16.62
C MET A 97 10.35 0.64 15.45
N GLU A 98 11.67 0.85 15.60
CA GLU A 98 12.65 0.44 14.60
C GLU A 98 12.60 -1.07 14.36
N ARG A 99 12.59 -1.89 15.42
CA ARG A 99 12.61 -3.35 15.30
C ARG A 99 11.33 -3.90 14.68
N VAL A 100 10.17 -3.38 15.09
CA VAL A 100 8.86 -3.74 14.53
C VAL A 100 8.81 -3.42 13.04
N MET A 101 9.24 -2.21 12.64
CA MET A 101 9.29 -1.82 11.23
C MET A 101 10.26 -2.68 10.42
N ALA A 102 11.45 -2.98 10.96
CA ALA A 102 12.46 -3.77 10.26
C ALA A 102 12.00 -5.22 10.01
N ILE A 103 11.34 -5.85 11.00
CA ILE A 103 10.74 -7.18 10.85
C ILE A 103 9.64 -7.13 9.79
N HIS A 104 8.69 -6.21 9.94
CA HIS A 104 7.55 -6.07 9.02
C HIS A 104 8.02 -5.87 7.57
N VAL A 105 8.91 -4.91 7.30
CA VAL A 105 9.43 -4.64 5.95
C VAL A 105 10.13 -5.86 5.34
N ALA A 106 10.86 -6.64 6.16
CA ALA A 106 11.54 -7.84 5.66
C ALA A 106 10.55 -8.95 5.27
N GLU A 107 9.45 -9.10 6.00
CA GLU A 107 8.41 -10.09 5.75
C GLU A 107 7.50 -9.66 4.58
N GLU A 108 7.04 -8.40 4.56
CA GLU A 108 6.24 -7.78 3.50
C GLU A 108 6.93 -7.78 2.13
N ALA A 109 8.27 -7.76 2.10
CA ALA A 109 9.01 -7.92 0.85
C ALA A 109 8.64 -9.24 0.13
N ARG A 110 8.24 -10.29 0.86
CA ARG A 110 7.76 -11.54 0.25
C ARG A 110 6.31 -11.41 -0.22
N HIS A 111 5.43 -10.77 0.55
CA HIS A 111 3.99 -10.60 0.23
C HIS A 111 3.82 -9.80 -1.07
N ILE A 112 4.46 -8.63 -1.13
CA ILE A 112 4.51 -7.79 -2.32
C ILE A 112 5.13 -8.55 -3.50
N SER A 113 6.10 -9.46 -3.28
CA SER A 113 6.71 -10.28 -4.35
C SER A 113 5.74 -11.25 -4.97
N PHE A 114 4.98 -11.94 -4.14
CA PHE A 114 3.97 -12.84 -4.62
C PHE A 114 2.86 -12.08 -5.36
N ALA A 115 2.36 -10.98 -4.82
CA ALA A 115 1.28 -10.22 -5.46
C ALA A 115 1.73 -9.63 -6.83
N HIS A 116 2.94 -9.09 -6.95
CA HIS A 116 3.50 -8.65 -8.23
C HIS A 116 3.57 -9.80 -9.24
N GLU A 117 4.16 -10.92 -8.85
CA GLU A 117 4.35 -12.07 -9.75
C GLU A 117 3.01 -12.73 -10.13
N TYR A 118 2.06 -12.78 -9.20
CA TYR A 118 0.70 -13.24 -9.42
C TYR A 118 0.01 -12.43 -10.52
N LEU A 119 0.11 -11.10 -10.43
CA LEU A 119 -0.49 -10.18 -11.39
C LEU A 119 0.25 -10.22 -12.73
N HIS A 120 1.58 -10.27 -12.71
CA HIS A 120 2.40 -10.37 -13.92
C HIS A 120 2.03 -11.59 -14.76
N LYS A 121 1.79 -12.75 -14.12
CA LYS A 121 1.38 -13.99 -14.80
C LYS A 121 -0.04 -13.98 -15.34
N ARG A 122 -0.97 -13.23 -14.73
CA ARG A 122 -2.42 -13.37 -15.02
C ARG A 122 -3.01 -12.21 -15.81
N VAL A 123 -2.60 -10.98 -15.54
CA VAL A 123 -3.15 -9.78 -16.19
C VAL A 123 -2.99 -9.80 -17.72
N PRO A 124 -1.84 -10.20 -18.29
CA PRO A 124 -1.65 -10.27 -19.74
C PRO A 124 -2.55 -11.28 -20.46
N HIS A 125 -3.13 -12.25 -19.75
CA HIS A 125 -4.05 -13.25 -20.30
C HIS A 125 -5.53 -12.87 -20.15
N LEU A 126 -5.84 -11.75 -19.47
CA LEU A 126 -7.23 -11.30 -19.33
C LEU A 126 -7.82 -10.81 -20.65
N PRO A 127 -9.13 -10.98 -20.89
CA PRO A 127 -9.81 -10.36 -22.03
C PRO A 127 -9.61 -8.84 -22.06
N LYS A 128 -9.48 -8.26 -23.27
CA LYS A 128 -9.21 -6.82 -23.47
C LYS A 128 -10.16 -5.90 -22.68
N ARG A 129 -11.45 -6.24 -22.62
CA ARG A 129 -12.46 -5.47 -21.85
C ARG A 129 -12.17 -5.47 -20.35
N LYS A 130 -11.86 -6.64 -19.77
CA LYS A 130 -11.51 -6.76 -18.34
C LYS A 130 -10.23 -5.99 -18.04
N ARG A 131 -9.22 -6.12 -18.91
CA ARG A 131 -7.94 -5.39 -18.78
C ARG A 131 -8.13 -3.87 -18.85
N PHE A 132 -9.00 -3.39 -19.73
CA PHE A 132 -9.33 -1.97 -19.80
C PHE A 132 -9.97 -1.46 -18.49
N TRP A 133 -10.99 -2.15 -17.95
CA TRP A 133 -11.56 -1.77 -16.66
C TRP A 133 -10.53 -1.83 -15.53
N LEU A 134 -9.69 -2.87 -15.52
CA LEU A 134 -8.61 -3.01 -14.55
C LEU A 134 -7.63 -1.83 -14.61
N SER A 135 -7.31 -1.35 -15.81
CA SER A 135 -6.40 -0.21 -16.00
C SER A 135 -6.92 1.11 -15.42
N LEU A 136 -8.24 1.28 -15.36
CA LEU A 136 -8.88 2.43 -14.73
C LEU A 136 -9.01 2.22 -13.21
N TYR A 137 -9.23 0.99 -12.78
CA TYR A 137 -9.36 0.61 -11.38
C TYR A 137 -8.07 0.81 -10.57
N VAL A 138 -6.92 0.34 -11.10
CA VAL A 138 -5.62 0.38 -10.39
C VAL A 138 -5.30 1.76 -9.78
N PRO A 139 -5.24 2.86 -10.55
CA PRO A 139 -4.91 4.17 -9.96
C PRO A 139 -5.92 4.65 -8.93
N VAL A 140 -7.20 4.28 -9.07
CA VAL A 140 -8.27 4.68 -8.13
C VAL A 140 -8.09 3.98 -6.80
N VAL A 141 -7.92 2.65 -6.80
CA VAL A 141 -7.75 1.89 -5.55
C VAL A 141 -6.45 2.23 -4.85
N MET A 142 -5.36 2.41 -5.59
CA MET A 142 -4.05 2.85 -5.08
C MET A 142 -4.18 4.19 -4.35
N ARG A 143 -4.83 5.19 -4.98
CA ARG A 143 -5.03 6.50 -4.36
C ARG A 143 -5.92 6.44 -3.13
N MET A 144 -7.00 5.66 -3.19
CA MET A 144 -7.98 5.54 -2.11
C MET A 144 -7.34 4.92 -0.85
N LEU A 145 -6.67 3.77 -1.00
CA LEU A 145 -6.08 3.06 0.14
C LEU A 145 -4.87 3.78 0.71
N CYS A 146 -4.00 4.34 -0.14
CA CYS A 146 -2.90 5.18 0.35
C CYS A 146 -3.41 6.37 1.17
N GLN A 147 -4.48 7.04 0.74
CA GLN A 147 -5.06 8.12 1.54
C GLN A 147 -5.63 7.62 2.86
N ALA A 148 -6.26 6.44 2.89
CA ALA A 148 -6.77 5.84 4.11
C ALA A 148 -5.67 5.46 5.11
N ILE A 149 -4.49 5.06 4.62
CA ILE A 149 -3.34 4.63 5.42
C ILE A 149 -2.50 5.82 5.89
N THR A 150 -2.20 6.76 4.99
CA THR A 150 -1.20 7.81 5.24
C THR A 150 -1.76 9.04 5.95
N VAL A 151 -3.07 9.26 5.90
CA VAL A 151 -3.71 10.46 6.46
C VAL A 151 -4.37 10.12 7.79
N PRO A 152 -3.90 10.70 8.92
CA PRO A 152 -4.53 10.50 10.22
C PRO A 152 -6.04 10.81 10.22
N PRO A 153 -6.84 10.08 11.02
CA PRO A 153 -8.29 10.27 11.09
C PRO A 153 -8.66 11.65 11.63
N LYS A 154 -9.88 12.11 11.36
CA LYS A 154 -10.36 13.44 11.78
C LYS A 154 -10.16 13.71 13.29
N ALA A 155 -10.40 12.70 14.14
CA ALA A 155 -10.22 12.77 15.58
C ALA A 155 -8.80 13.20 15.99
N PHE A 156 -7.75 12.73 15.30
CA PHE A 156 -6.37 13.13 15.57
C PHE A 156 -6.18 14.66 15.40
N TRP A 157 -6.73 15.23 14.33
CA TRP A 157 -6.58 16.65 14.06
C TRP A 157 -7.36 17.52 15.05
N GLU A 158 -8.50 17.03 15.52
CA GLU A 158 -9.35 17.72 16.49
C GLU A 158 -8.72 17.69 17.90
N GLU A 159 -8.19 16.53 18.31
CA GLU A 159 -7.51 16.35 19.61
C GLU A 159 -6.29 17.25 19.75
N PHE A 160 -5.44 17.31 18.72
CA PHE A 160 -4.20 18.10 18.75
C PHE A 160 -4.38 19.54 18.25
N GLY A 161 -5.61 19.97 17.95
CA GLY A 161 -5.91 21.34 17.51
C GLY A 161 -5.19 21.75 16.21
N ILE A 162 -4.85 20.81 15.34
CA ILE A 162 -4.04 21.08 14.14
C ILE A 162 -4.93 21.68 13.03
N PRO A 163 -4.62 22.88 12.49
CA PRO A 163 -5.44 23.52 11.47
C PRO A 163 -5.59 22.68 10.19
N ARG A 164 -6.75 22.83 9.53
CA ARG A 164 -7.06 22.11 8.28
C ARG A 164 -6.12 22.50 7.13
N GLU A 165 -5.59 23.71 7.20
CA GLU A 165 -4.63 24.29 6.27
C GLU A 165 -3.33 23.49 6.29
N VAL A 166 -2.82 23.16 7.49
CA VAL A 166 -1.61 22.35 7.69
C VAL A 166 -1.81 20.94 7.14
N LYS A 167 -2.97 20.32 7.39
CA LYS A 167 -3.31 19.02 6.78
C LYS A 167 -3.28 19.06 5.26
N LYS A 168 -3.87 20.11 4.66
CA LYS A 168 -3.90 20.27 3.19
C LYS A 168 -2.51 20.51 2.62
N GLU A 169 -1.69 21.27 3.33
CA GLU A 169 -0.31 21.56 2.95
C GLU A 169 0.54 20.29 2.97
N LEU A 170 0.54 19.58 4.09
CA LEU A 170 1.38 18.42 4.36
C LEU A 170 1.09 17.23 3.44
N PHE A 171 -0.18 17.01 3.05
CA PHE A 171 -0.58 15.80 2.31
C PHE A 171 -1.11 16.03 0.89
N PHE A 172 -1.45 17.27 0.50
CA PHE A 172 -2.17 17.50 -0.75
C PHE A 172 -1.68 18.67 -1.61
N ARG A 173 -1.02 19.69 -1.04
CA ARG A 173 -0.67 20.92 -1.75
C ARG A 173 0.83 21.09 -2.00
N SER A 174 1.69 20.72 -1.06
CA SER A 174 3.13 20.97 -1.21
C SER A 174 3.72 20.17 -2.40
N PRO A 175 4.67 20.74 -3.16
CA PRO A 175 5.40 20.01 -4.20
C PRO A 175 6.04 18.72 -3.66
N GLU A 176 6.52 18.74 -2.43
CA GLU A 176 7.16 17.63 -1.73
C GLU A 176 6.17 16.51 -1.45
N SER A 177 4.98 16.82 -0.93
CA SER A 177 3.94 15.82 -0.65
C SER A 177 3.41 15.16 -1.93
N ARG A 178 3.29 15.95 -3.01
CA ARG A 178 2.91 15.43 -4.32
C ARG A 178 3.98 14.53 -4.91
N LYS A 179 5.24 14.90 -4.76
CA LYS A 179 6.38 14.08 -5.18
C LYS A 179 6.39 12.78 -4.39
N TRP A 180 6.39 12.87 -3.05
CA TRP A 180 6.36 11.73 -2.14
C TRP A 180 5.24 10.75 -2.47
N LEU A 181 4.02 11.25 -2.65
CA LEU A 181 2.87 10.45 -3.03
C LEU A 181 3.06 9.74 -4.39
N GLY A 182 3.57 10.44 -5.40
CA GLY A 182 3.87 9.83 -6.70
C GLY A 182 4.97 8.76 -6.57
N ASP A 183 5.99 9.05 -5.80
CA ASP A 183 7.16 8.23 -5.57
C ASP A 183 6.81 6.88 -4.91
N MET A 184 5.78 6.82 -4.04
CA MET A 184 5.29 5.59 -3.41
C MET A 184 4.75 4.53 -4.38
N PHE A 185 4.32 4.92 -5.58
CA PHE A 185 3.70 4.00 -6.55
C PHE A 185 4.60 3.67 -7.75
N ALA A 186 5.92 3.87 -7.63
CA ALA A 186 6.84 3.64 -8.73
C ALA A 186 6.87 2.18 -9.20
N ASP A 187 6.87 1.22 -8.25
CA ASP A 187 6.86 -0.22 -8.54
C ASP A 187 5.51 -0.67 -9.11
N VAL A 188 4.40 -0.15 -8.59
CA VAL A 188 3.06 -0.42 -9.13
C VAL A 188 2.93 0.12 -10.56
N ARG A 189 3.52 1.28 -10.86
CA ARG A 189 3.54 1.81 -12.23
C ARG A 189 4.37 0.94 -13.15
N MET A 190 5.52 0.44 -12.70
CA MET A 190 6.32 -0.55 -13.44
C MET A 190 5.47 -1.78 -13.76
N LEU A 191 4.81 -2.38 -12.78
CA LEU A 191 3.89 -3.50 -12.98
C LEU A 191 2.77 -3.18 -13.98
N ALA A 192 2.18 -1.97 -13.90
CA ALA A 192 1.13 -1.55 -14.82
C ALA A 192 1.64 -1.36 -16.26
N HIS A 193 2.91 -0.99 -16.44
CA HIS A 193 3.56 -0.97 -17.75
C HIS A 193 3.79 -2.39 -18.27
N ASP A 194 4.40 -3.26 -17.47
CA ASP A 194 4.80 -4.61 -17.85
C ASP A 194 3.59 -5.50 -18.18
N THR A 195 2.48 -5.31 -17.45
CA THR A 195 1.23 -6.06 -17.67
C THR A 195 0.32 -5.48 -18.76
N GLY A 196 0.73 -4.37 -19.39
CA GLY A 196 -0.04 -3.71 -20.44
C GLY A 196 -1.29 -2.98 -19.94
N LEU A 197 -1.33 -2.60 -18.66
CA LEU A 197 -2.39 -1.78 -18.08
C LEU A 197 -2.19 -0.28 -18.38
N MET A 198 -1.00 0.16 -18.75
CA MET A 198 -0.73 1.58 -19.00
C MET A 198 -1.16 2.07 -20.40
N ASN A 199 -2.47 2.11 -20.65
CA ASN A 199 -3.06 2.69 -21.87
C ASN A 199 -3.34 4.22 -21.73
N PRO A 200 -3.74 4.94 -22.80
CA PRO A 200 -4.00 6.38 -22.73
C PRO A 200 -5.04 6.79 -21.66
N ALA A 201 -6.11 6.02 -21.49
CA ALA A 201 -7.13 6.30 -20.48
C ALA A 201 -6.60 6.05 -19.06
N ALA A 202 -5.84 4.97 -18.87
CA ALA A 202 -5.15 4.70 -17.61
C ALA A 202 -4.20 5.85 -17.25
N ARG A 203 -3.35 6.31 -18.18
CA ARG A 203 -2.44 7.45 -17.98
C ARG A 203 -3.18 8.71 -17.53
N LEU A 204 -4.34 8.98 -18.11
CA LEU A 204 -5.21 10.07 -17.67
C LEU A 204 -5.71 9.84 -16.24
N MET A 205 -6.15 8.63 -15.91
CA MET A 205 -6.61 8.29 -14.57
C MET A 205 -5.50 8.43 -13.51
N TRP A 206 -4.27 7.97 -13.80
CA TRP A 206 -3.10 8.19 -12.93
C TRP A 206 -2.84 9.68 -12.65
N ARG A 207 -3.04 10.56 -13.65
CA ARG A 207 -2.94 12.03 -13.49
C ARG A 207 -4.10 12.60 -12.67
N ILE A 208 -5.34 12.14 -12.90
CA ILE A 208 -6.52 12.55 -12.13
C ILE A 208 -6.35 12.18 -10.64
N CYS A 209 -5.85 10.97 -10.38
CA CYS A 209 -5.55 10.49 -9.04
C CYS A 209 -4.29 11.15 -8.42
N LYS A 210 -3.56 11.97 -9.19
CA LYS A 210 -2.32 12.67 -8.78
C LYS A 210 -1.22 11.75 -8.26
N ILE A 211 -1.16 10.52 -8.77
CA ILE A 211 -0.18 9.49 -8.41
C ILE A 211 0.67 9.08 -9.63
N ASN A 212 0.66 9.91 -10.69
CA ASN A 212 1.53 9.71 -11.83
C ASN A 212 3.00 10.01 -11.47
N GLY A 213 3.92 9.42 -12.22
CA GLY A 213 5.35 9.58 -12.00
C GLY A 213 6.13 8.66 -12.92
N LYS A 214 7.46 8.60 -12.73
CA LYS A 214 8.30 7.62 -13.43
C LYS A 214 8.04 6.23 -12.82
N PRO A 215 7.94 5.16 -13.63
CA PRO A 215 7.97 3.80 -13.12
C PRO A 215 9.39 3.47 -12.62
N SER A 216 9.48 2.55 -11.67
CA SER A 216 10.76 1.96 -11.27
C SER A 216 11.37 1.14 -12.42
N ARG A 217 12.70 1.01 -12.42
CA ARG A 217 13.44 0.16 -13.37
C ARG A 217 13.45 -1.30 -12.95
N TYR A 218 13.42 -1.53 -11.64
CA TYR A 218 13.32 -2.84 -11.01
C TYR A 218 12.63 -2.65 -9.66
N ARG A 219 12.10 -3.75 -9.13
CA ARG A 219 11.38 -3.76 -7.86
C ARG A 219 12.29 -3.33 -6.69
N SER A 220 11.77 -2.51 -5.79
CA SER A 220 12.50 -1.87 -4.68
C SER A 220 13.63 -0.94 -5.14
N GLU A 221 13.50 -0.28 -6.30
CA GLU A 221 14.50 0.71 -6.75
C GLU A 221 14.65 1.83 -5.69
N PRO A 222 15.84 2.05 -5.12
CA PRO A 222 16.03 3.08 -4.12
C PRO A 222 15.82 4.47 -4.71
N GLN A 223 15.06 5.31 -4.02
CA GLN A 223 14.95 6.72 -4.39
C GLN A 223 16.28 7.41 -4.11
N ARG A 224 16.94 7.86 -5.19
CA ARG A 224 18.27 8.49 -5.14
C ARG A 224 18.21 10.01 -5.07
N GLN A 225 17.07 10.63 -5.41
CA GLN A 225 16.91 12.07 -5.26
C GLN A 225 16.56 12.41 -3.81
N ARG A 226 17.56 12.83 -3.03
CA ARG A 226 17.31 13.53 -1.77
C ARG A 226 16.39 14.72 -2.07
N LEU A 227 15.29 14.84 -1.32
CA LEU A 227 14.62 16.13 -1.19
C LEU A 227 15.69 17.12 -0.71
N ALA A 228 15.81 18.27 -1.39
CA ALA A 228 16.75 19.29 -0.98
C ALA A 228 16.52 19.61 0.51
N PRO A 229 17.57 19.73 1.34
CA PRO A 229 17.38 20.10 2.72
C PRO A 229 16.62 21.43 2.78
N VAL A 230 15.58 21.49 3.60
CA VAL A 230 14.95 22.77 3.97
C VAL A 230 16.07 23.66 4.50
N PRO A 231 16.25 24.90 3.99
CA PRO A 231 17.23 25.82 4.55
C PRO A 231 16.95 25.95 6.05
N ALA A 232 17.96 25.74 6.88
CA ALA A 232 17.85 26.02 8.30
C ALA A 232 17.44 27.50 8.45
N ALA A 233 16.35 27.73 9.17
CA ALA A 233 15.91 29.06 9.59
C ALA A 233 16.83 29.59 10.70
#